data_AF-A0A5A7NGG4-F1
#
_entry.id   AF-A0A5A7NGG4-F1
#
_cell.length_a   1.000
_cell.length_b   1.000
_cell.length_c   1.000
_cell.angle_alpha   90.00
_cell.angle_beta   90.00
_cell.angle_gamma   90.00
#
_symmetry.space_group_name_H-M   'P 1'
#
loop_
_entity.id
_entity.type
_entity.pdbx_description
1 polymer ?
#
loop_
_entity_poly.entity_id
_entity_poly.type
_entity_poly.pdbx_seq_one_letter_code
_entity_poly.pdbx_strand_id
1 'polypeptide(L)'
;MGWAAAFGTLGPVPLLLYAGCLFWTLGYDTIYAHQDKADDAIVGVKSTALKLGDQSARWIAGFYLVFLIATGFAGSLAGFGWGWWPGLVALAGHLAGK
;
A
#
# COMPACT_ATOMS: atom_id res chain seq x y z
N MET A 1 11.93 2.01 10.64
CA MET A 1 13.11 1.98 11.54
C MET A 1 14.45 1.82 10.82
N GLY A 2 14.56 1.00 9.77
CA GLY A 2 15.85 0.77 9.08
C GLY A 2 16.59 2.03 8.61
N TRP A 3 15.88 3.00 8.02
CA TRP A 3 16.49 4.28 7.59
C TRP A 3 17.11 5.06 8.74
N ALA A 4 16.35 5.29 9.83
CA ALA A 4 16.83 6.07 10.96
C ALA A 4 18.05 5.39 11.63
N ALA A 5 18.06 4.06 11.69
CA ALA A 5 19.20 3.30 12.20
C ALA A 5 20.46 3.43 11.32
N ALA A 6 20.30 3.45 9.99
CA ALA A 6 21.41 3.56 9.05
C ALA A 6 21.94 4.99 8.88
N PHE A 7 21.05 6.00 8.92
CA PHE A 7 21.37 7.39 8.53
C PHE A 7 21.23 8.40 9.68
N GLY A 8 20.77 7.99 10.86
CA GLY A 8 20.62 8.87 12.04
C GLY A 8 19.61 10.02 11.86
N THR A 9 18.82 10.00 10.80
CA THR A 9 17.95 11.09 10.36
C THR A 9 16.66 10.57 9.79
N LEU A 10 15.66 11.45 9.65
CA LEU A 10 14.54 11.23 8.75
C LEU A 10 14.69 12.16 7.55
N GLY A 11 14.18 11.74 6.41
CA GLY A 11 14.17 12.53 5.19
C GLY A 11 12.92 12.25 4.35
N PRO A 12 12.78 12.89 3.19
CA PRO A 12 11.62 12.71 2.33
C PRO A 12 11.41 11.26 1.86
N VAL A 13 12.50 10.54 1.55
CA VAL A 13 12.46 9.15 1.06
C VAL A 13 11.77 8.18 2.03
N PRO A 14 12.23 8.02 3.29
CA PRO A 14 11.58 7.10 4.23
C PRO A 14 10.16 7.53 4.62
N LEU A 15 9.85 8.84 4.59
CA LEU A 15 8.50 9.34 4.86
C LEU A 15 7.52 8.97 3.74
N LEU A 16 7.94 9.11 2.47
CA LEU A 16 7.16 8.68 1.31
C LEU A 16 6.95 7.17 1.31
N LEU A 17 7.99 6.38 1.61
CA LEU A 17 7.86 4.92 1.75
C LEU A 17 6.91 4.56 2.88
N TYR A 18 7.01 5.22 4.03
CA TYR A 18 6.09 4.98 5.14
C TYR A 18 4.64 5.27 4.75
N ALA A 19 4.38 6.42 4.12
CA ALA A 19 3.07 6.76 3.59
C ALA A 19 2.58 5.73 2.58
N GLY A 20 3.42 5.30 1.64
CA GLY A 20 3.11 4.22 0.71
C GLY A 20 2.74 2.92 1.42
N CYS A 21 3.51 2.50 2.42
CA CYS A 21 3.24 1.30 3.20
C CYS A 21 1.91 1.34 3.94
N LEU A 22 1.44 2.52 4.38
CA LEU A 22 0.09 2.66 4.94
C LEU A 22 -0.97 2.28 3.91
N PHE A 23 -0.84 2.75 2.67
CA PHE A 23 -1.79 2.40 1.60
C PHE A 23 -1.66 0.95 1.13
N TRP A 24 -0.44 0.41 1.07
CA TRP A 24 -0.26 -1.02 0.84
C TRP A 24 -0.97 -1.84 1.92
N THR A 25 -0.85 -1.42 3.19
CA THR A 25 -1.54 -2.03 4.33
C THR A 25 -3.04 -1.97 4.19
N LEU A 26 -3.60 -0.80 3.89
CA LEU A 26 -5.03 -0.67 3.64
C LEU A 26 -5.51 -1.58 2.50
N GLY A 27 -4.72 -1.73 1.43
CA GLY A 27 -5.00 -2.63 0.33
C GLY A 27 -5.11 -4.09 0.77
N TYR A 28 -4.02 -4.65 1.33
CA TYR A 28 -4.02 -6.07 1.68
C TYR A 28 -4.94 -6.38 2.86
N ASP A 29 -5.03 -5.49 3.86
CA ASP A 29 -5.87 -5.68 5.05
C ASP A 29 -7.36 -5.66 4.67
N THR A 30 -7.75 -4.84 3.68
CA THR A 30 -9.12 -4.88 3.12
C THR A 30 -9.41 -6.19 2.40
N ILE A 31 -8.43 -6.80 1.72
CA ILE A 31 -8.60 -8.12 1.10
C ILE A 31 -8.83 -9.18 2.18
N TYR A 32 -8.06 -9.17 3.26
CA TYR A 32 -8.25 -10.13 4.36
C TYR A 32 -9.55 -9.89 5.12
N ALA A 33 -9.97 -8.63 5.33
CA ALA A 33 -11.24 -8.30 5.97
C ALA A 33 -12.47 -8.87 5.25
N HIS A 34 -12.36 -9.26 3.96
CA HIS A 34 -13.45 -9.95 3.28
C HIS A 34 -13.66 -11.39 3.78
N GLN A 35 -12.63 -12.03 4.33
CA GLN A 35 -12.73 -13.38 4.90
C GLN A 35 -13.50 -13.36 6.22
N ASP A 36 -13.29 -12.31 7.02
CA ASP A 36 -13.92 -12.14 8.32
C ASP A 36 -15.26 -11.38 8.25
N LYS A 37 -15.72 -11.01 7.04
CA LYS A 37 -16.86 -10.09 6.84
C LYS A 37 -18.14 -10.53 7.55
N ALA A 38 -18.43 -11.83 7.56
CA ALA A 38 -19.62 -12.37 8.24
C ALA A 38 -19.49 -12.27 9.77
N ASP A 39 -18.33 -12.66 10.30
CA ASP A 39 -18.05 -12.63 11.73
C ASP A 39 -17.96 -11.19 12.26
N ASP A 40 -17.33 -10.30 11.51
CA ASP A 40 -17.29 -8.86 11.78
C ASP A 40 -18.70 -8.27 11.89
N ALA A 41 -19.62 -8.68 11.01
CA ALA A 41 -21.00 -8.22 11.03
C ALA A 41 -21.76 -8.72 12.26
N ILE A 42 -21.52 -9.97 12.67
CA ILE A 42 -22.14 -10.59 13.86
C ILE A 42 -21.66 -9.90 15.14
N VAL A 43 -20.36 -9.64 15.26
CA VAL A 43 -19.74 -9.07 16.48
C VAL A 43 -19.79 -7.54 16.48
N GLY A 44 -20.15 -6.89 15.37
CA GLY A 44 -20.28 -5.44 15.24
C GLY A 44 -18.96 -4.71 15.01
N VAL A 45 -17.94 -5.40 14.49
CA VAL A 45 -16.65 -4.81 14.09
C VAL A 45 -16.86 -3.95 12.85
N LYS A 46 -16.28 -2.74 12.83
CA LYS A 46 -16.41 -1.79 11.71
C LYS A 46 -15.30 -1.98 10.67
N SER A 47 -15.20 -3.18 10.08
CA SER A 47 -14.12 -3.49 9.14
C SER A 47 -14.26 -2.77 7.80
N THR A 48 -13.14 -2.68 7.07
CA THR A 48 -13.08 -2.04 5.76
C THR A 48 -13.92 -2.79 4.72
N ALA A 49 -13.98 -4.13 4.79
CA ALA A 49 -14.82 -4.93 3.91
C ALA A 49 -16.32 -4.64 4.09
N LEU A 50 -16.77 -4.39 5.33
CA LEU A 50 -18.14 -3.94 5.60
C LEU A 50 -18.37 -2.50 5.14
N LYS A 51 -17.43 -1.61 5.42
CA LYS A 51 -17.54 -0.18 5.08
C LYS A 51 -17.53 0.07 3.57
N LEU A 52 -16.67 -0.61 2.82
CA LEU A 52 -16.46 -0.41 1.40
C LEU A 52 -17.39 -1.26 0.54
N GLY A 53 -17.85 -2.41 1.07
CA GLY A 53 -18.85 -3.26 0.43
C GLY A 53 -18.47 -3.64 -0.99
N ASP A 54 -19.39 -3.46 -1.93
CA ASP A 54 -19.20 -3.83 -3.35
C ASP A 54 -18.16 -2.96 -4.06
N GLN A 55 -17.81 -1.80 -3.48
CA GLN A 55 -16.82 -0.88 -4.05
C GLN A 55 -15.38 -1.25 -3.64
N SER A 56 -15.20 -2.31 -2.84
CA SER A 56 -13.91 -2.69 -2.27
C SER A 56 -12.81 -2.85 -3.31
N ALA A 57 -13.09 -3.53 -4.44
CA ALA A 57 -12.11 -3.71 -5.52
C ALA A 57 -11.56 -2.37 -6.05
N ARG A 58 -12.44 -1.39 -6.27
CA ARG A 58 -12.06 -0.06 -6.73
C ARG A 58 -11.19 0.68 -5.70
N TRP A 59 -11.52 0.56 -4.43
CA TRP A 59 -10.75 1.18 -3.35
C TRP A 59 -9.39 0.51 -3.14
N ILE A 60 -9.33 -0.82 -3.19
CA ILE A 60 -8.08 -1.60 -3.12
C ILE A 60 -7.16 -1.18 -4.27
N ALA A 61 -7.67 -1.10 -5.50
CA ALA A 61 -6.92 -0.59 -6.64
C ALA A 61 -6.40 0.83 -6.41
N GLY A 62 -7.23 1.72 -5.84
CA GLY A 62 -6.83 3.08 -5.47
C GLY A 62 -5.72 3.10 -4.41
N PHE A 63 -5.81 2.27 -3.37
CA PHE A 63 -4.78 2.16 -2.34
C PHE A 63 -3.45 1.68 -2.93
N TYR A 64 -3.47 0.64 -3.76
CA TYR A 64 -2.26 0.18 -4.43
C TYR A 64 -1.70 1.18 -5.42
N LEU A 65 -2.53 1.95 -6.12
CA LEU A 65 -2.06 3.05 -6.97
C LEU A 65 -1.31 4.11 -6.15
N VAL A 66 -1.85 4.53 -5.00
CA VAL A 66 -1.16 5.50 -4.13
C VAL A 66 0.16 4.93 -3.60
N PHE A 67 0.18 3.65 -3.21
CA PHE A 67 1.41 2.95 -2.82
C PHE A 67 2.46 2.95 -3.93
N LEU A 68 2.07 2.63 -5.17
CA LEU A 68 2.98 2.62 -6.32
C LEU A 68 3.53 4.01 -6.63
N ILE A 69 2.69 5.05 -6.58
CA ILE A 69 3.11 6.44 -6.78
C ILE A 69 4.12 6.86 -5.70
N ALA A 70 3.80 6.63 -4.42
CA ALA A 70 4.68 6.99 -3.30
C ALA A 70 6.04 6.27 -3.39
N THR A 71 6.02 4.98 -3.71
CA THR A 71 7.21 4.16 -3.91
C THR A 71 8.02 4.63 -5.12
N GLY A 72 7.35 4.94 -6.23
CA GLY A 72 7.97 5.53 -7.44
C GLY A 72 8.71 6.83 -7.17
N PHE A 73 8.08 7.77 -6.45
CA PHE A 73 8.72 9.02 -6.03
C PHE A 73 9.86 8.80 -5.04
N ALA A 74 9.70 7.90 -4.08
CA ALA A 74 10.76 7.58 -3.12
C ALA A 74 12.03 7.04 -3.81
N GLY A 75 11.89 6.11 -4.76
CA GLY A 75 13.02 5.57 -5.52
C GLY A 75 13.68 6.61 -6.44
N SER A 76 12.88 7.51 -7.03
CA SER A 76 13.40 8.65 -7.80
C SER A 76 14.23 9.59 -6.93
N LEU A 77 13.74 9.96 -5.74
CA LEU A 77 14.47 10.81 -4.79
C LEU A 77 15.70 10.13 -4.19
N ALA A 78 15.69 8.80 -4.08
CA ALA A 78 16.84 8.01 -3.64
C ALA A 78 17.92 7.84 -4.72
N GLY A 79 17.67 8.28 -5.95
CA GLY A 79 18.67 8.24 -7.04
C GLY A 79 18.89 6.86 -7.64
N PHE A 80 17.92 5.94 -7.56
CA PHE A 80 18.06 4.57 -8.08
C PHE A 80 18.14 4.48 -9.62
N GLY A 81 17.90 5.59 -10.33
CA GLY A 81 18.02 5.65 -11.78
C GLY A 81 16.93 4.89 -12.53
N TRP A 82 17.14 4.66 -13.83
CA TRP A 82 16.11 4.09 -14.71
C TRP A 82 15.75 2.63 -14.39
N GLY A 83 16.69 1.87 -13.81
CA GLY A 83 16.50 0.46 -13.44
C GLY A 83 15.44 0.23 -12.35
N TRP A 84 15.03 1.29 -11.64
CA TRP A 84 13.94 1.27 -10.66
C TRP A 84 12.57 0.99 -11.29
N TRP A 85 12.31 1.59 -12.46
CA TRP A 85 10.97 1.59 -13.06
C TRP A 85 10.49 0.22 -13.54
N PRO A 86 11.32 -0.63 -14.18
CA PRO A 86 10.90 -1.99 -14.54
C PRO A 86 10.40 -2.81 -13.35
N GLY A 87 11.06 -2.72 -12.19
CA GLY A 87 10.61 -3.39 -10.97
C GLY A 87 9.26 -2.86 -10.47
N LEU A 88 9.06 -1.55 -10.53
CA LEU A 88 7.80 -0.92 -10.16
C LEU A 88 6.65 -1.30 -11.10
N VAL A 89 6.92 -1.40 -12.41
CA VAL A 89 5.94 -1.86 -13.42
C VAL A 89 5.57 -3.32 -13.20
N ALA A 90 6.54 -4.19 -12.92
CA ALA A 90 6.28 -5.58 -12.60
C ALA A 90 5.40 -5.73 -11.34
N LEU A 91 5.68 -4.93 -10.31
CA LEU A 91 4.88 -4.85 -9.10
C LEU A 91 3.45 -4.36 -9.38
N ALA A 92 3.31 -3.32 -10.21
CA ALA A 92 2.00 -2.81 -10.62
C ALA A 92 1.18 -3.89 -11.36
N GLY A 93 1.81 -4.63 -12.27
CA GLY A 93 1.18 -5.77 -12.96
C GLY A 93 0.73 -6.87 -12.00
N HIS A 94 1.53 -7.19 -10.99
CA HIS A 94 1.15 -8.16 -9.94
C HIS A 94 -0.09 -7.69 -9.15
N LEU A 95 -0.10 -6.42 -8.74
CA LEU A 95 -1.18 -5.84 -7.93
C LEU A 95 -2.48 -5.64 -8.71
N ALA A 96 -2.40 -5.45 -10.02
CA ALA A 96 -3.58 -5.31 -10.88
C ALA A 96 -4.41 -6.62 -10.98
N GLY A 97 -3.84 -7.76 -10.62
CA GLY A 97 -4.53 -9.06 -10.58
C GLY A 97 -5.15 -9.41 -9.23
N LYS A 98 -5.21 -8.47 -8.29
CA LYS A 98 -5.81 -8.62 -6.96
C LYS A 98 -7.13 -7.87 -6.88
#